data_AF-A0A3M7H345-F1
#
_entry.id   AF-A0A3M7H345-F1
#
_cell.length_a   1.000
_cell.length_b   1.000
_cell.length_c   1.000
_cell.angle_alpha   90.00
_cell.angle_beta   90.00
_cell.angle_gamma   90.00
#
_symmetry.space_group_name_H-M   'P 1'
#
loop_
_entity.id
_entity.type
_entity.pdbx_description
1 polymer ?
#
loop_
_entity_poly.entity_id
_entity_poly.type
_entity_poly.pdbx_seq_one_letter_code
_entity_poly.pdbx_strand_id
1 'polypeptide(L)'
;MADESKPKAPSDNAQTASSVHNGTPAETNAVDAEVSGDEEGEDEDQAAADTGATASAPKKKKKAGGKKKKAAAAAAAAAGSTDSTADNVHSPESMPKPVPAQDIQGLLQQLALSQPNANGPKEGKAPEEYKFWNTQPVPKFKEPNLLQNTSEGEGEAQKEGPILPNEVCKASVKPEPEKLVDGFEWCLVDLDDKAELQELYDLLYNHYVEDTDGSFRFNYSVELLAWALKPPGWKREWHIGVRTKPTAEGKKGKLVAFIAGVPVSLRVRQAKVESVEINFLTIHRKLRSKRLAPVLIKEVTRRCYQNDIYQALYTGGVLLPTPVSTCRYFHRSLDWEHLYKMGFSHMPAGSSEMRQKLKYKLEHNTSTKGLRPMKKEDVPAVRELLTKYLERFQLRQEFTEEEIEHLMCSEQSKGVVWSYVVEQEGGKITDFISYYLLESTVLKNARHETIRAAYLYYYASDTAFQTPSNKKSASAIQTALSTRLQELVHDVLILAKKDNFHVFNALTLLDNPLFLKEQKFEPGDGKLHFYLFNWRTALLPGGVDEANRVDKSRTGGVGVVML
;
A
#
# COMPACT_ATOMS: atom_id res chain seq x y z
N MET A 1 46.18 -59.51 25.31
CA MET A 1 45.64 -59.44 23.94
C MET A 1 45.07 -58.03 23.82
N ALA A 2 45.77 -57.01 23.32
CA ALA A 2 46.75 -56.95 22.21
C ALA A 2 46.14 -57.30 20.85
N ASP A 3 46.47 -56.66 19.72
CA ASP A 3 47.00 -55.30 19.37
C ASP A 3 47.01 -55.23 17.81
N GLU A 4 47.52 -54.15 17.20
CA GLU A 4 47.92 -54.02 15.77
C GLU A 4 46.80 -53.98 14.70
N SER A 5 46.95 -53.32 13.53
CA SER A 5 47.88 -52.27 13.08
C SER A 5 47.37 -51.49 11.82
N LYS A 6 48.13 -50.48 11.36
CA LYS A 6 47.98 -49.64 10.13
C LYS A 6 48.66 -50.31 8.90
N PRO A 7 48.64 -49.85 7.61
CA PRO A 7 48.72 -48.45 7.09
C PRO A 7 47.97 -48.18 5.74
N LYS A 8 48.37 -47.26 4.83
CA LYS A 8 48.33 -45.76 4.86
C LYS A 8 48.93 -45.09 3.58
N ALA A 9 48.14 -44.35 2.78
CA ALA A 9 48.53 -43.31 1.77
C ALA A 9 49.46 -43.75 0.58
N PRO A 10 49.72 -42.95 -0.50
CA PRO A 10 50.10 -41.50 -0.56
C PRO A 10 48.93 -40.54 -0.93
N SER A 11 48.94 -39.20 -0.76
CA SER A 11 49.95 -38.10 -0.91
C SER A 11 50.11 -37.58 -2.37
N ASP A 12 50.25 -36.28 -2.70
CA ASP A 12 50.13 -34.97 -1.99
C ASP A 12 49.69 -33.87 -3.01
N ASN A 13 49.10 -32.69 -2.74
CA ASN A 13 48.83 -31.85 -1.55
C ASN A 13 49.73 -30.57 -1.36
N ALA A 14 49.44 -29.49 -2.13
CA ALA A 14 49.91 -28.10 -1.91
C ALA A 14 48.91 -27.12 -2.57
N GLN A 15 48.26 -26.17 -1.86
CA GLN A 15 48.74 -24.90 -1.28
C GLN A 15 49.08 -23.79 -2.32
N THR A 16 48.75 -22.49 -2.20
CA THR A 16 47.73 -21.62 -1.55
C THR A 16 48.35 -20.20 -1.51
N ALA A 17 47.80 -19.18 -2.21
CA ALA A 17 47.92 -17.72 -1.92
C ALA A 17 47.14 -16.93 -3.00
N SER A 18 46.44 -15.79 -2.83
CA SER A 18 46.18 -14.81 -1.73
C SER A 18 46.89 -13.44 -1.75
N SER A 19 46.54 -12.57 -2.72
CA SER A 19 46.53 -11.08 -2.65
C SER A 19 45.84 -10.55 -3.94
N VAL A 20 45.00 -9.50 -4.02
CA VAL A 20 44.82 -8.19 -3.35
C VAL A 20 45.62 -7.03 -3.98
N HIS A 21 44.87 -6.01 -4.43
CA HIS A 21 45.18 -4.56 -4.61
C HIS A 21 45.41 -3.93 -6.02
N ASN A 22 44.59 -2.90 -6.29
CA ASN A 22 44.73 -1.64 -7.07
C ASN A 22 45.47 -1.55 -8.42
N GLY A 23 44.88 -0.81 -9.39
CA GLY A 23 45.61 -0.23 -10.53
C GLY A 23 44.79 0.23 -11.76
N THR A 24 44.09 1.37 -11.67
CA THR A 24 43.57 2.17 -12.82
C THR A 24 44.46 3.42 -13.04
N PRO A 25 44.34 4.24 -14.11
CA PRO A 25 43.56 4.12 -15.37
C PRO A 25 44.31 4.49 -16.69
N ALA A 26 43.67 4.25 -17.85
CA ALA A 26 43.80 4.99 -19.14
C ALA A 26 42.57 4.59 -20.02
N GLU A 27 41.68 5.49 -20.46
CA GLU A 27 41.73 6.35 -21.68
C GLU A 27 41.64 5.56 -23.02
N THR A 28 40.84 5.93 -24.04
CA THR A 28 39.94 7.11 -24.27
C THR A 28 38.84 6.80 -25.33
N ASN A 29 37.99 7.80 -25.66
CA ASN A 29 36.91 7.82 -26.67
C ASN A 29 35.58 7.19 -26.20
N ALA A 30 34.59 7.92 -25.66
CA ALA A 30 34.12 9.30 -25.87
C ALA A 30 33.37 9.53 -27.20
N VAL A 31 32.08 9.86 -27.07
CA VAL A 31 31.18 10.48 -28.05
C VAL A 31 30.19 11.33 -27.25
N ASP A 32 30.08 12.60 -27.59
CA ASP A 32 29.42 13.60 -26.76
C ASP A 32 27.88 13.58 -26.86
N ALA A 33 27.23 13.94 -25.76
CA ALA A 33 25.82 14.33 -25.71
C ALA A 33 25.74 15.60 -24.84
N GLU A 34 25.59 16.75 -25.50
CA GLU A 34 25.65 18.06 -24.83
C GLU A 34 24.48 18.27 -23.86
N VAL A 35 24.77 18.87 -22.71
CA VAL A 35 23.76 19.29 -21.74
C VAL A 35 23.44 20.76 -21.96
N SER A 36 22.31 21.04 -22.61
CA SER A 36 21.62 22.33 -22.49
C SER A 36 20.76 22.30 -21.23
N GLY A 37 21.13 23.08 -20.22
CA GLY A 37 20.21 23.43 -19.14
C GLY A 37 19.29 24.57 -19.57
N ASP A 38 18.05 24.54 -19.12
CA ASP A 38 17.12 25.67 -19.18
C ASP A 38 16.70 26.04 -17.75
N GLU A 39 16.63 27.35 -17.49
CA GLU A 39 16.30 27.93 -16.18
C GLU A 39 14.77 28.07 -15.98
N GLU A 40 14.38 28.67 -14.86
CA GLU A 40 12.99 28.89 -14.48
C GLU A 40 12.28 29.84 -15.46
N GLY A 41 11.06 29.48 -15.87
CA GLY A 41 10.19 30.28 -16.73
C GLY A 41 8.76 30.27 -16.22
N GLU A 42 8.45 31.22 -15.32
CA GLU A 42 7.07 31.69 -15.15
C GLU A 42 6.69 32.49 -16.40
N ASP A 43 5.48 32.30 -16.94
CA ASP A 43 4.87 33.33 -17.79
C ASP A 43 3.34 33.30 -17.71
N GLU A 44 2.72 34.48 -17.81
CA GLU A 44 1.28 34.67 -17.68
C GLU A 44 0.61 34.77 -19.06
N ASP A 45 -0.45 34.00 -19.28
CA ASP A 45 -1.18 33.96 -20.55
C ASP A 45 -2.05 35.23 -20.76
N GLN A 46 -1.44 36.33 -21.22
CA GLN A 46 -2.16 37.53 -21.67
C GLN A 46 -2.36 37.53 -23.20
N ALA A 47 -3.52 37.03 -23.64
CA ALA A 47 -4.00 37.24 -25.00
C ALA A 47 -4.52 38.68 -25.18
N ALA A 48 -3.84 39.46 -26.03
CA ALA A 48 -4.16 40.87 -26.25
C ALA A 48 -5.39 41.11 -27.16
N ALA A 49 -6.03 42.26 -27.00
CA ALA A 49 -6.92 42.88 -27.98
C ALA A 49 -6.57 44.37 -28.12
N ASP A 50 -6.44 44.85 -29.36
CA ASP A 50 -5.94 46.19 -29.70
C ASP A 50 -7.04 47.27 -29.63
N THR A 51 -6.64 48.51 -29.34
CA THR A 51 -6.94 49.78 -30.07
C THR A 51 -6.89 51.03 -29.17
N GLY A 52 -6.48 52.17 -29.75
CA GLY A 52 -6.81 53.51 -29.22
C GLY A 52 -5.64 54.34 -28.68
N ALA A 53 -4.97 55.09 -29.56
CA ALA A 53 -3.95 56.06 -29.16
C ALA A 53 -4.54 57.41 -28.72
N THR A 54 -3.91 58.08 -27.73
CA THR A 54 -3.74 59.55 -27.73
C THR A 54 -2.64 59.96 -26.74
N ALA A 55 -2.03 61.13 -26.95
CA ALA A 55 -0.85 61.57 -26.23
C ALA A 55 -1.06 62.90 -25.49
N SER A 56 -0.43 63.07 -24.31
CA SER A 56 0.15 64.36 -23.89
C SER A 56 1.02 64.24 -22.63
N ALA A 57 1.94 65.19 -22.50
CA ALA A 57 2.76 65.50 -21.33
C ALA A 57 2.88 67.06 -21.28
N PRO A 58 3.69 67.75 -20.43
CA PRO A 58 4.59 67.27 -19.36
C PRO A 58 4.71 68.16 -18.08
N LYS A 59 5.60 67.76 -17.14
CA LYS A 59 6.51 68.61 -16.30
C LYS A 59 6.03 69.42 -15.06
N LYS A 60 6.84 69.28 -13.98
CA LYS A 60 7.42 70.28 -13.01
C LYS A 60 6.94 70.40 -11.53
N LYS A 61 7.78 69.86 -10.63
CA LYS A 61 8.49 70.50 -9.48
C LYS A 61 7.78 71.48 -8.51
N LYS A 62 7.79 71.13 -7.21
CA LYS A 62 8.28 71.88 -6.00
C LYS A 62 8.48 70.86 -4.85
N LYS A 63 9.57 70.85 -4.06
CA LYS A 63 10.00 71.72 -2.92
C LYS A 63 8.99 71.81 -1.76
N ALA A 64 9.37 71.80 -0.47
CA ALA A 64 10.63 71.40 0.22
C ALA A 64 10.50 71.47 1.76
N GLY A 65 11.28 70.67 2.50
CA GLY A 65 11.61 70.86 3.93
C GLY A 65 10.76 70.08 4.95
N GLY A 66 11.30 69.62 6.10
CA GLY A 66 12.73 69.51 6.45
C GLY A 66 13.05 69.07 7.90
N LYS A 67 14.24 68.47 8.08
CA LYS A 67 15.21 68.66 9.19
C LYS A 67 14.63 68.81 10.63
N LYS A 68 14.92 67.94 11.61
CA LYS A 68 16.22 67.70 12.32
C LYS A 68 15.94 66.77 13.56
N LYS A 69 16.86 66.07 14.25
CA LYS A 69 18.28 65.64 14.05
C LYS A 69 18.75 64.73 15.23
N LYS A 70 19.59 63.70 14.97
CA LYS A 70 20.68 63.12 15.84
C LYS A 70 20.32 62.59 17.25
N ALA A 71 21.09 61.71 17.94
CA ALA A 71 22.33 60.94 17.71
C ALA A 71 22.22 59.58 18.50
N ALA A 72 22.98 58.48 18.41
CA ALA A 72 24.42 58.19 18.18
C ALA A 72 25.37 58.71 19.30
N ALA A 73 26.44 58.05 19.77
CA ALA A 73 26.99 56.65 19.69
C ALA A 73 28.30 56.61 20.55
N ALA A 74 28.93 55.49 21.01
CA ALA A 74 28.56 54.08 21.28
C ALA A 74 29.78 53.34 21.94
N ALA A 75 29.58 52.12 22.51
CA ALA A 75 30.60 51.21 23.10
C ALA A 75 31.31 51.71 24.41
N ALA A 76 32.06 50.95 25.22
CA ALA A 76 32.47 49.52 25.26
C ALA A 76 32.67 49.09 26.75
N ALA A 77 32.31 47.88 27.23
CA ALA A 77 33.08 46.60 27.29
C ALA A 77 33.89 46.32 28.60
N ALA A 78 34.02 45.02 28.96
CA ALA A 78 34.80 44.39 30.06
C ALA A 78 34.36 44.66 31.53
N ALA A 79 34.66 43.84 32.57
CA ALA A 79 34.91 42.37 32.70
C ALA A 79 34.98 41.96 34.20
N GLY A 80 34.80 40.66 34.53
CA GLY A 80 34.89 40.07 35.91
C GLY A 80 33.52 39.80 36.56
N SER A 81 33.19 38.66 37.21
CA SER A 81 33.83 37.85 38.29
C SER A 81 33.68 38.48 39.68
N THR A 82 33.14 37.85 40.75
CA THR A 82 32.51 36.52 41.00
C THR A 82 31.14 36.71 41.75
N ASP A 83 30.49 35.86 42.57
CA ASP A 83 30.75 34.54 43.20
C ASP A 83 29.45 33.80 43.65
N SER A 84 29.62 32.70 44.41
CA SER A 84 28.71 31.91 45.26
C SER A 84 27.98 32.73 46.37
N THR A 85 26.96 32.30 47.15
CA THR A 85 26.40 30.98 47.58
C THR A 85 24.84 31.03 47.65
N ALA A 86 24.07 29.92 47.71
CA ALA A 86 23.59 29.14 48.88
C ALA A 86 23.24 29.97 50.17
N ASP A 87 22.18 29.70 50.96
CA ASP A 87 21.19 28.59 50.95
C ASP A 87 19.91 28.85 51.82
N ASN A 88 18.92 27.92 51.76
CA ASN A 88 17.86 27.56 52.75
C ASN A 88 16.71 28.50 53.25
N VAL A 89 15.49 28.22 52.75
CA VAL A 89 14.26 27.72 53.45
C VAL A 89 13.77 28.32 54.80
N HIS A 90 12.58 28.95 54.78
CA HIS A 90 11.42 28.55 55.62
C HIS A 90 10.04 29.00 55.07
N SER A 91 8.98 28.30 55.48
CA SER A 91 7.56 28.43 55.07
C SER A 91 6.72 29.13 56.20
N PRO A 92 5.37 29.36 56.12
CA PRO A 92 4.37 28.87 55.14
C PRO A 92 3.24 29.89 54.75
N GLU A 93 2.16 29.34 54.16
CA GLU A 93 0.77 29.85 54.08
C GLU A 93 0.44 31.15 53.30
N SER A 94 -0.13 30.96 52.10
CA SER A 94 -1.45 31.52 51.75
C SER A 94 -2.03 30.85 50.49
N MET A 95 -3.34 30.61 50.45
CA MET A 95 -4.02 30.05 49.25
C MET A 95 -4.55 31.16 48.34
N PRO A 96 -4.40 31.05 47.01
CA PRO A 96 -5.19 31.80 46.04
C PRO A 96 -6.68 31.42 46.11
N LYS A 97 -7.56 32.36 45.75
CA LYS A 97 -9.02 32.24 45.85
C LYS A 97 -9.63 31.51 44.64
N PRO A 98 -10.84 30.91 44.76
CA PRO A 98 -11.44 30.11 43.69
C PRO A 98 -11.79 30.92 42.44
N VAL A 99 -11.66 30.28 41.27
CA VAL A 99 -12.04 30.84 39.96
C VAL A 99 -13.59 30.90 39.85
N PRO A 100 -14.18 31.98 39.30
CA PRO A 100 -15.62 32.08 39.12
C PRO A 100 -16.19 30.96 38.23
N ALA A 101 -17.29 30.35 38.67
CA ALA A 101 -17.89 29.20 37.98
C ALA A 101 -18.46 29.50 36.57
N GLN A 102 -18.56 30.78 36.19
CA GLN A 102 -19.01 31.19 34.85
C GLN A 102 -17.90 31.05 33.79
N ASP A 103 -16.64 31.27 34.15
CA ASP A 103 -15.50 31.09 33.22
C ASP A 103 -15.26 29.61 32.89
N ILE A 104 -15.69 28.68 33.76
CA ILE A 104 -15.53 27.24 33.52
C ILE A 104 -16.32 26.79 32.29
N GLN A 105 -17.52 27.33 32.04
CA GLN A 105 -18.27 27.03 30.81
C GLN A 105 -17.59 27.62 29.57
N GLY A 106 -17.09 28.86 29.65
CA GLY A 106 -16.30 29.48 28.58
C GLY A 106 -15.06 28.65 28.24
N LEU A 107 -14.28 28.23 29.25
CA LEU A 107 -13.08 27.43 29.06
C LEU A 107 -13.38 26.02 28.53
N LEU A 108 -14.46 25.38 29.01
CA LEU A 108 -14.88 24.07 28.52
C LEU A 108 -15.38 24.13 27.07
N GLN A 109 -16.06 25.21 26.69
CA GLN A 109 -16.52 25.45 25.32
C GLN A 109 -15.36 25.84 24.40
N GLN A 110 -14.34 26.54 24.90
CA GLN A 110 -13.09 26.80 24.19
C GLN A 110 -12.22 25.54 24.03
N LEU A 111 -12.27 24.61 25.00
CA LEU A 111 -11.69 23.26 24.90
C LEU A 111 -12.46 22.36 23.93
N ALA A 112 -13.79 22.49 23.84
CA ALA A 112 -14.59 21.83 22.81
C ALA A 112 -14.26 22.38 21.40
N LEU A 113 -14.05 23.68 21.27
CA LEU A 113 -13.62 24.35 20.03
C LEU A 113 -12.14 24.12 19.67
N SER A 114 -11.34 23.55 20.58
CA SER A 114 -9.94 23.17 20.34
C SER A 114 -9.70 21.65 20.43
N GLN A 115 -10.76 20.85 20.38
CA GLN A 115 -10.63 19.48 19.89
C GLN A 115 -10.14 19.51 18.43
N PRO A 116 -9.25 18.59 18.00
CA PRO A 116 -9.08 18.37 16.57
C PRO A 116 -10.44 17.99 15.99
N ASN A 117 -10.79 18.57 14.83
CA ASN A 117 -12.12 18.44 14.22
C ASN A 117 -12.68 17.01 14.34
N ALA A 118 -13.90 16.86 14.87
CA ALA A 118 -14.59 15.57 14.96
C ALA A 118 -14.85 14.92 13.58
N ASN A 119 -14.70 15.69 12.50
CA ASN A 119 -14.36 15.18 11.18
C ASN A 119 -12.85 15.36 10.96
N GLY A 120 -12.11 14.28 10.71
CA GLY A 120 -10.73 14.38 10.22
C GLY A 120 -10.62 15.14 8.88
N PRO A 121 -9.42 15.27 8.29
CA PRO A 121 -9.32 15.77 6.92
C PRO A 121 -10.30 15.01 6.03
N LYS A 122 -11.13 15.72 5.26
CA LYS A 122 -12.24 15.11 4.50
C LYS A 122 -11.66 14.17 3.43
N GLU A 123 -11.62 12.89 3.75
CA GLU A 123 -11.18 11.84 2.84
C GLU A 123 -12.22 11.71 1.72
N GLY A 124 -11.82 12.15 0.52
CA GLY A 124 -12.70 12.17 -0.65
C GLY A 124 -13.54 13.45 -0.80
N LYS A 125 -14.22 13.51 -1.94
CA LYS A 125 -15.02 14.64 -2.44
C LYS A 125 -16.46 14.58 -1.93
N ALA A 126 -17.23 15.66 -2.12
CA ALA A 126 -18.66 15.63 -1.83
C ALA A 126 -19.39 14.59 -2.72
N PRO A 127 -20.45 13.91 -2.24
CA PRO A 127 -21.17 12.88 -3.00
C PRO A 127 -21.61 13.31 -4.41
N GLU A 128 -21.97 14.58 -4.60
CA GLU A 128 -22.41 15.14 -5.88
C GLU A 128 -21.26 15.39 -6.88
N GLU A 129 -20.00 15.45 -6.44
CA GLU A 129 -18.84 15.57 -7.33
C GLU A 129 -18.50 14.27 -8.05
N TYR A 130 -18.92 13.12 -7.53
CA TYR A 130 -18.67 11.79 -8.10
C TYR A 130 -19.56 11.47 -9.31
N LYS A 131 -19.65 12.41 -10.26
CA LYS A 131 -20.50 12.38 -11.47
C LYS A 131 -20.34 11.11 -12.32
N PHE A 132 -19.21 10.40 -12.23
CA PHE A 132 -19.05 9.06 -12.82
C PHE A 132 -19.68 7.97 -11.95
N TRP A 133 -19.19 7.74 -10.72
CA TRP A 133 -19.66 6.67 -9.83
C TRP A 133 -21.16 6.73 -9.50
N ASN A 134 -21.76 7.93 -9.51
CA ASN A 134 -23.20 8.10 -9.34
C ASN A 134 -24.02 7.47 -10.50
N THR A 135 -23.40 7.18 -11.66
CA THR A 135 -24.02 6.45 -12.79
C THR A 135 -23.70 4.95 -12.83
N GLN A 136 -22.80 4.47 -11.96
CA GLN A 136 -22.32 3.08 -11.99
C GLN A 136 -23.12 2.19 -11.02
N PRO A 137 -23.19 0.87 -11.21
CA PRO A 137 -23.83 -0.06 -10.27
C PRO A 137 -22.95 -0.27 -9.03
N VAL A 138 -22.87 0.75 -8.17
CA VAL A 138 -22.18 0.72 -6.87
C VAL A 138 -23.07 1.40 -5.81
N PRO A 139 -23.01 1.00 -4.53
CA PRO A 139 -23.76 1.66 -3.45
C PRO A 139 -23.47 3.17 -3.37
N LYS A 140 -24.49 4.00 -3.10
CA LYS A 140 -24.35 5.48 -3.05
C LYS A 140 -24.39 6.03 -1.64
N PHE A 141 -23.51 6.99 -1.32
CA PHE A 141 -23.44 7.68 -0.01
C PHE A 141 -24.74 8.32 0.55
N LYS A 142 -25.87 8.32 -0.17
CA LYS A 142 -27.16 8.90 0.25
C LYS A 142 -28.38 7.99 0.02
N GLU A 143 -28.18 6.76 -0.44
CA GLU A 143 -29.29 5.80 -0.65
C GLU A 143 -29.49 4.91 0.58
N PRO A 144 -30.69 4.31 0.76
CA PRO A 144 -30.94 3.26 1.77
C PRO A 144 -30.24 1.94 1.37
N ASN A 145 -28.91 1.98 1.35
CA ASN A 145 -28.05 0.81 1.39
C ASN A 145 -28.24 0.09 2.73
N LEU A 146 -27.76 -1.15 2.81
CA LEU A 146 -27.89 -2.03 3.99
C LEU A 146 -27.51 -1.42 5.34
N LEU A 147 -26.66 -0.39 5.37
CA LEU A 147 -26.21 0.29 6.59
C LEU A 147 -26.03 1.82 6.40
N GLN A 148 -27.01 2.51 5.79
CA GLN A 148 -27.03 3.99 5.77
C GLN A 148 -28.28 4.61 6.40
N ASN A 149 -28.56 4.21 7.63
CA ASN A 149 -29.35 4.98 8.59
C ASN A 149 -28.55 6.17 9.15
N THR A 150 -28.00 7.02 8.26
CA THR A 150 -27.45 8.34 8.60
C THR A 150 -28.54 9.40 8.50
N SER A 151 -29.28 9.58 9.60
CA SER A 151 -30.38 10.55 9.78
C SER A 151 -31.65 10.31 8.97
N GLU A 152 -32.77 10.06 9.68
CA GLU A 152 -34.14 10.43 9.28
C GLU A 152 -34.62 9.99 7.87
N GLY A 153 -34.29 8.75 7.47
CA GLY A 153 -34.80 8.13 6.25
C GLY A 153 -35.63 6.86 6.52
N GLU A 154 -36.93 6.90 6.22
CA GLU A 154 -37.79 5.72 6.24
C GLU A 154 -37.52 4.84 5.00
N GLY A 155 -36.89 3.68 5.19
CA GLY A 155 -36.64 2.75 4.09
C GLY A 155 -36.18 1.37 4.58
N GLU A 156 -36.74 0.31 4.00
CA GLU A 156 -36.30 -1.06 4.29
C GLU A 156 -34.91 -1.32 3.70
N ALA A 157 -34.02 -1.93 4.50
CA ALA A 157 -32.67 -2.26 4.08
C ALA A 157 -32.69 -3.31 2.94
N GLN A 158 -32.31 -2.89 1.73
CA GLN A 158 -32.32 -3.73 0.53
C GLN A 158 -31.41 -4.95 0.69
N LYS A 159 -31.91 -6.15 0.34
CA LYS A 159 -31.18 -7.42 0.50
C LYS A 159 -29.80 -7.44 -0.17
N GLU A 160 -28.90 -8.25 0.39
CA GLU A 160 -27.60 -8.56 -0.22
C GLU A 160 -27.78 -9.29 -1.56
N GLY A 161 -26.89 -9.00 -2.52
CA GLY A 161 -26.99 -9.51 -3.88
C GLY A 161 -26.53 -8.48 -4.94
N PRO A 162 -26.75 -8.77 -6.23
CA PRO A 162 -26.40 -7.84 -7.29
C PRO A 162 -27.23 -6.54 -7.25
N ILE A 163 -26.71 -5.47 -7.86
CA ILE A 163 -27.39 -4.17 -7.94
C ILE A 163 -28.23 -4.07 -9.22
N LEU A 164 -27.69 -4.56 -10.34
CA LEU A 164 -28.38 -4.77 -11.61
C LEU A 164 -28.50 -6.28 -11.88
N PRO A 165 -29.68 -6.77 -12.34
CA PRO A 165 -29.84 -8.15 -12.78
C PRO A 165 -28.90 -8.48 -13.96
N ASN A 166 -28.43 -9.73 -14.02
CA ASN A 166 -27.47 -10.18 -15.04
C ASN A 166 -28.03 -10.03 -16.46
N GLU A 167 -29.35 -10.17 -16.65
CA GLU A 167 -30.06 -9.96 -17.91
C GLU A 167 -29.95 -8.51 -18.41
N VAL A 168 -30.05 -7.54 -17.48
CA VAL A 168 -29.91 -6.11 -17.77
C VAL A 168 -28.47 -5.78 -18.13
N CYS A 169 -27.51 -6.35 -17.39
CA CYS A 169 -26.09 -6.20 -17.72
C CYS A 169 -25.78 -6.80 -19.10
N LYS A 170 -26.27 -8.01 -19.41
CA LYS A 170 -26.09 -8.66 -20.71
C LYS A 170 -26.72 -7.88 -21.86
N ALA A 171 -27.93 -7.35 -21.67
CA ALA A 171 -28.60 -6.49 -22.64
C ALA A 171 -27.90 -5.13 -22.86
N SER A 172 -27.10 -4.65 -21.90
CA SER A 172 -26.33 -3.40 -22.02
C SER A 172 -25.03 -3.52 -22.83
N VAL A 173 -24.62 -4.75 -23.19
CA VAL A 173 -23.35 -5.01 -23.89
C VAL A 173 -23.40 -4.51 -25.34
N LYS A 174 -22.55 -3.54 -25.66
CA LYS A 174 -22.28 -3.14 -27.04
C LYS A 174 -21.21 -4.07 -27.65
N PRO A 175 -21.35 -4.45 -28.94
CA PRO A 175 -20.30 -5.19 -29.65
C PRO A 175 -19.08 -4.30 -29.96
N GLU A 176 -19.30 -3.01 -30.20
CA GLU A 176 -18.23 -2.02 -30.42
C GLU A 176 -17.57 -1.58 -29.10
N PRO A 177 -16.24 -1.34 -29.08
CA PRO A 177 -15.55 -0.69 -27.97
C PRO A 177 -16.07 0.72 -27.66
N GLU A 178 -15.90 1.18 -26.42
CA GLU A 178 -16.22 2.58 -26.07
C GLU A 178 -15.33 3.58 -26.85
N LYS A 179 -15.90 4.74 -27.21
CA LYS A 179 -15.22 5.72 -28.07
C LYS A 179 -14.13 6.48 -27.31
N LEU A 180 -12.89 6.37 -27.80
CA LEU A 180 -11.76 7.20 -27.37
C LEU A 180 -11.80 8.59 -28.03
N VAL A 181 -11.00 9.51 -27.50
CA VAL A 181 -10.73 10.81 -28.12
C VAL A 181 -9.82 10.60 -29.34
N ASP A 182 -9.98 11.44 -30.37
CA ASP A 182 -9.10 11.42 -31.54
C ASP A 182 -7.62 11.57 -31.16
N GLY A 183 -6.75 10.84 -31.87
CA GLY A 183 -5.35 10.68 -31.52
C GLY A 183 -5.03 9.51 -30.58
N PHE A 184 -6.02 8.75 -30.11
CA PHE A 184 -5.83 7.52 -29.32
C PHE A 184 -6.47 6.28 -29.94
N GLU A 185 -5.99 5.11 -29.54
CA GLU A 185 -6.47 3.79 -29.97
C GLU A 185 -6.42 2.76 -28.82
N TRP A 186 -7.32 1.78 -28.86
CA TRP A 186 -7.32 0.64 -27.93
C TRP A 186 -6.28 -0.40 -28.35
N CYS A 187 -5.60 -1.01 -27.39
CA CYS A 187 -4.74 -2.17 -27.60
C CYS A 187 -4.91 -3.20 -26.47
N LEU A 188 -4.49 -4.44 -26.71
CA LEU A 188 -4.45 -5.50 -25.71
C LEU A 188 -3.01 -5.85 -25.44
N VAL A 189 -2.53 -5.48 -24.25
CA VAL A 189 -1.13 -5.62 -23.87
C VAL A 189 -0.78 -7.10 -23.83
N ASP A 190 0.24 -7.48 -24.58
CA ASP A 190 0.82 -8.80 -24.46
C ASP A 190 1.67 -8.91 -23.19
N LEU A 191 1.53 -10.03 -22.48
CA LEU A 191 2.37 -10.37 -21.33
C LEU A 191 3.37 -11.49 -21.68
N ASP A 192 3.29 -12.03 -22.91
CA ASP A 192 4.26 -12.97 -23.48
C ASP A 192 5.26 -12.25 -24.43
N ASP A 193 4.91 -11.06 -24.97
CA ASP A 193 5.88 -10.16 -25.61
C ASP A 193 6.63 -9.35 -24.54
N LYS A 194 7.94 -9.61 -24.42
CA LYS A 194 8.82 -8.89 -23.50
C LYS A 194 8.87 -7.38 -23.77
N ALA A 195 8.64 -6.93 -25.01
CA ALA A 195 8.64 -5.52 -25.35
C ALA A 195 7.38 -4.80 -24.82
N GLU A 196 6.20 -5.42 -24.92
CA GLU A 196 4.96 -4.84 -24.37
C GLU A 196 4.91 -4.94 -22.84
N LEU A 197 5.45 -6.00 -22.25
CA LEU A 197 5.58 -6.12 -20.80
C LEU A 197 6.57 -5.10 -20.21
N GLN A 198 7.68 -4.80 -20.91
CA GLN A 198 8.58 -3.71 -20.52
C GLN A 198 7.92 -2.33 -20.66
N GLU A 199 7.13 -2.10 -21.71
CA GLU A 199 6.40 -0.83 -21.87
C GLU A 199 5.30 -0.65 -20.81
N LEU A 200 4.66 -1.75 -20.37
CA LEU A 200 3.76 -1.76 -19.22
C LEU A 200 4.50 -1.41 -17.93
N TYR A 201 5.64 -2.04 -17.66
CA TYR A 201 6.52 -1.69 -16.53
C TYR A 201 6.89 -0.20 -16.56
N ASP A 202 7.33 0.33 -17.71
CA ASP A 202 7.72 1.74 -17.87
C ASP A 202 6.55 2.70 -17.61
N LEU A 203 5.33 2.34 -18.02
CA LEU A 203 4.11 3.09 -17.74
C LEU A 203 3.79 3.07 -16.23
N LEU A 204 3.80 1.89 -15.61
CA LEU A 204 3.46 1.71 -14.19
C LEU A 204 4.45 2.46 -13.30
N TYR A 205 5.75 2.22 -13.49
CA TYR A 205 6.82 2.90 -12.77
C TYR A 205 6.66 4.42 -12.87
N ASN A 206 6.51 4.98 -14.07
CA ASN A 206 6.47 6.44 -14.21
C ASN A 206 5.11 7.09 -13.86
N HIS A 207 4.01 6.34 -13.82
CA HIS A 207 2.66 6.93 -13.80
C HIS A 207 1.58 6.21 -12.99
N TYR A 208 1.86 5.14 -12.23
CA TYR A 208 0.88 4.50 -11.34
C TYR A 208 0.82 5.20 -9.97
N VAL A 209 1.37 4.59 -8.92
CA VAL A 209 1.33 5.08 -7.54
C VAL A 209 2.66 5.72 -7.12
N GLU A 210 2.55 6.89 -6.51
CA GLU A 210 3.63 7.54 -5.75
C GLU A 210 3.10 7.94 -4.37
N ASP A 211 4.02 8.06 -3.44
CA ASP A 211 3.80 8.61 -2.11
C ASP A 211 3.35 10.10 -2.17
N THR A 212 2.66 10.60 -1.12
CA THR A 212 2.08 11.97 -1.12
C THR A 212 3.13 13.05 -1.37
N ASP A 213 4.34 12.81 -0.88
CA ASP A 213 5.46 13.74 -0.89
C ASP A 213 6.39 13.53 -2.10
N GLY A 214 6.03 12.62 -3.01
CA GLY A 214 6.86 12.24 -4.17
C GLY A 214 8.22 11.62 -3.79
N SER A 215 8.36 11.12 -2.56
CA SER A 215 9.62 10.54 -2.05
C SER A 215 9.89 9.14 -2.63
N PHE A 216 8.82 8.35 -2.77
CA PHE A 216 8.87 6.94 -3.16
C PHE A 216 7.88 6.64 -4.28
N ARG A 217 8.22 5.60 -5.05
CA ARG A 217 7.50 5.11 -6.22
C ARG A 217 7.57 3.59 -6.23
N PHE A 218 6.43 2.91 -6.40
CA PHE A 218 6.45 1.44 -6.46
C PHE A 218 7.12 0.94 -7.74
N ASN A 219 8.01 -0.02 -7.55
CA ASN A 219 8.74 -0.76 -8.57
C ASN A 219 8.12 -2.16 -8.69
N TYR A 220 7.01 -2.26 -9.43
CA TYR A 220 6.39 -3.54 -9.77
C TYR A 220 7.22 -4.23 -10.85
N SER A 221 8.04 -5.21 -10.47
CA SER A 221 8.98 -5.85 -11.41
C SER A 221 8.27 -6.60 -12.55
N VAL A 222 8.99 -6.86 -13.64
CA VAL A 222 8.50 -7.62 -14.80
C VAL A 222 8.00 -9.02 -14.41
N GLU A 223 8.68 -9.66 -13.47
CA GLU A 223 8.33 -10.97 -12.90
C GLU A 223 7.05 -10.88 -12.05
N LEU A 224 6.94 -9.86 -11.19
CA LEU A 224 5.74 -9.62 -10.38
C LEU A 224 4.52 -9.37 -11.27
N LEU A 225 4.66 -8.54 -12.30
CA LEU A 225 3.57 -8.27 -13.25
C LEU A 225 3.15 -9.54 -14.02
N ALA A 226 4.11 -10.34 -14.48
CA ALA A 226 3.82 -11.62 -15.14
C ALA A 226 3.14 -12.64 -14.21
N TRP A 227 3.49 -12.66 -12.91
CA TRP A 227 2.84 -13.49 -11.90
C TRP A 227 1.43 -13.00 -11.55
N ALA A 228 1.28 -11.72 -11.23
CA ALA A 228 0.02 -11.10 -10.79
C ALA A 228 -1.06 -11.07 -11.87
N LEU A 229 -0.67 -10.89 -13.13
CA LEU A 229 -1.61 -10.73 -14.25
C LEU A 229 -1.92 -12.04 -15.00
N LYS A 230 -1.26 -13.16 -14.67
CA LYS A 230 -1.46 -14.46 -15.35
C LYS A 230 -1.92 -15.62 -14.44
N PRO A 231 -2.80 -15.42 -13.43
CA PRO A 231 -3.36 -16.54 -12.66
C PRO A 231 -4.24 -17.45 -13.56
N PRO A 232 -4.51 -18.69 -13.16
CA PRO A 232 -5.32 -19.63 -13.95
C PRO A 232 -6.64 -19.02 -14.43
N GLY A 233 -6.96 -19.22 -15.72
CA GLY A 233 -8.13 -18.64 -16.37
C GLY A 233 -8.02 -17.18 -16.80
N TRP A 234 -6.87 -16.51 -16.65
CA TRP A 234 -6.66 -15.14 -17.15
C TRP A 234 -6.98 -15.00 -18.64
N LYS A 235 -7.45 -13.82 -19.05
CA LYS A 235 -7.81 -13.52 -20.43
C LYS A 235 -7.12 -12.26 -20.92
N ARG A 236 -6.41 -12.36 -22.04
CA ARG A 236 -5.71 -11.24 -22.70
C ARG A 236 -6.63 -10.05 -22.98
N GLU A 237 -7.92 -10.28 -23.21
CA GLU A 237 -8.90 -9.22 -23.46
C GLU A 237 -9.14 -8.30 -22.24
N TRP A 238 -8.76 -8.71 -21.03
CA TRP A 238 -8.86 -7.90 -19.81
C TRP A 238 -7.58 -7.09 -19.51
N HIS A 239 -6.51 -7.27 -20.28
CA HIS A 239 -5.28 -6.45 -20.21
C HIS A 239 -5.35 -5.30 -21.23
N ILE A 240 -6.09 -4.26 -20.86
CA ILE A 240 -6.55 -3.22 -21.78
C ILE A 240 -5.63 -2.01 -21.69
N GLY A 241 -4.93 -1.72 -22.79
CA GLY A 241 -4.10 -0.53 -22.95
C GLY A 241 -4.73 0.51 -23.86
N VAL A 242 -4.36 1.78 -23.66
CA VAL A 242 -4.60 2.87 -24.61
C VAL A 242 -3.26 3.37 -25.12
N ARG A 243 -3.11 3.42 -26.45
CA ARG A 243 -1.94 3.96 -27.14
C ARG A 243 -2.30 5.29 -27.82
N THR A 244 -1.32 6.16 -28.01
CA THR A 244 -1.43 7.23 -29.01
C THR A 244 -1.49 6.61 -30.41
N LYS A 245 -2.28 7.14 -31.34
CA LYS A 245 -2.17 6.76 -32.76
C LYS A 245 -0.76 7.07 -33.27
N PRO A 246 -0.15 6.22 -34.11
CA PRO A 246 1.21 6.43 -34.57
C PRO A 246 1.33 7.61 -35.55
N THR A 247 2.39 8.40 -35.40
CA THR A 247 2.73 9.54 -36.29
C THR A 247 3.51 9.13 -37.54
N ALA A 248 3.85 7.85 -37.69
CA ALA A 248 4.49 7.28 -38.88
C ALA A 248 4.00 5.83 -39.07
N GLU A 249 3.77 5.44 -40.32
CA GLU A 249 3.31 4.09 -40.66
C GLU A 249 4.30 3.01 -40.19
N GLY A 250 3.78 1.90 -39.65
CA GLY A 250 4.60 0.76 -39.20
C GLY A 250 5.18 0.84 -37.79
N LYS A 251 5.07 1.96 -37.06
CA LYS A 251 5.42 2.02 -35.63
C LYS A 251 4.19 1.80 -34.74
N LYS A 252 4.34 1.07 -33.62
CA LYS A 252 3.36 1.11 -32.51
C LYS A 252 3.46 2.47 -31.83
N GLY A 253 2.33 3.12 -31.53
CA GLY A 253 2.33 4.34 -30.72
C GLY A 253 2.47 4.04 -29.22
N LYS A 254 2.92 5.03 -28.44
CA LYS A 254 3.27 4.84 -27.02
C LYS A 254 2.04 4.52 -26.17
N LEU A 255 2.18 3.54 -25.28
CA LEU A 255 1.20 3.22 -24.23
C LEU A 255 1.11 4.38 -23.23
N VAL A 256 -0.12 4.88 -23.02
CA VAL A 256 -0.39 6.06 -22.17
C VAL A 256 -1.41 5.80 -21.06
N ALA A 257 -2.12 4.68 -21.11
CA ALA A 257 -2.93 4.20 -20.01
C ALA A 257 -3.12 2.68 -20.07
N PHE A 258 -3.44 2.08 -18.92
CA PHE A 258 -3.66 0.65 -18.76
C PHE A 258 -4.72 0.39 -17.67
N ILE A 259 -5.41 -0.74 -17.78
CA ILE A 259 -6.22 -1.34 -16.72
C ILE A 259 -6.18 -2.87 -16.90
N ALA A 260 -6.07 -3.60 -15.79
CA ALA A 260 -6.08 -5.06 -15.78
C ALA A 260 -7.33 -5.62 -15.11
N GLY A 261 -7.70 -6.83 -15.52
CA GLY A 261 -8.67 -7.68 -14.83
C GLY A 261 -8.21 -9.13 -14.83
N VAL A 262 -8.24 -9.79 -13.67
CA VAL A 262 -7.96 -11.22 -13.51
C VAL A 262 -9.18 -11.95 -12.91
N PRO A 263 -9.44 -13.22 -13.23
CA PRO A 263 -10.62 -13.93 -12.71
C PRO A 263 -10.48 -14.18 -11.21
N VAL A 264 -11.59 -14.15 -10.47
CA VAL A 264 -11.62 -14.52 -9.06
C VAL A 264 -13.00 -15.08 -8.67
N SER A 265 -13.03 -16.30 -8.13
CA SER A 265 -14.22 -16.85 -7.47
C SER A 265 -14.30 -16.32 -6.04
N LEU A 266 -15.29 -15.47 -5.73
CA LEU A 266 -15.47 -14.87 -4.42
C LEU A 266 -16.60 -15.52 -3.62
N ARG A 267 -16.46 -15.55 -2.29
CA ARG A 267 -17.57 -15.70 -1.35
C ARG A 267 -17.84 -14.38 -0.67
N VAL A 268 -19.09 -13.91 -0.75
CA VAL A 268 -19.60 -12.76 0.01
C VAL A 268 -20.66 -13.30 0.98
N ARG A 269 -20.27 -13.44 2.24
CA ARG A 269 -20.98 -14.19 3.30
C ARG A 269 -21.38 -15.59 2.84
N GLN A 270 -22.65 -15.77 2.48
CA GLN A 270 -23.22 -17.04 2.03
C GLN A 270 -23.26 -17.16 0.50
N ALA A 271 -23.23 -16.05 -0.24
CA ALA A 271 -23.26 -16.07 -1.70
C ALA A 271 -21.89 -16.43 -2.30
N LYS A 272 -21.88 -17.24 -3.35
CA LYS A 272 -20.74 -17.39 -4.26
C LYS A 272 -20.96 -16.43 -5.45
N VAL A 273 -19.90 -15.75 -5.87
CA VAL A 273 -19.91 -14.72 -6.90
C VAL A 273 -18.69 -14.92 -7.80
N GLU A 274 -18.90 -15.27 -9.07
CA GLU A 274 -17.82 -15.20 -10.05
C GLU A 274 -17.59 -13.74 -10.41
N SER A 275 -16.33 -13.31 -10.36
CA SER A 275 -15.93 -11.91 -10.36
C SER A 275 -14.61 -11.72 -11.11
N VAL A 276 -14.28 -10.47 -11.41
CA VAL A 276 -12.95 -10.06 -11.86
C VAL A 276 -12.30 -9.18 -10.79
N GLU A 277 -11.06 -9.44 -10.41
CA GLU A 277 -10.25 -8.51 -9.63
C GLU A 277 -9.67 -7.45 -10.58
N ILE A 278 -9.96 -6.18 -10.32
CA ILE A 278 -9.52 -5.04 -11.15
C ILE A 278 -8.39 -4.30 -10.44
N ASN A 279 -7.21 -4.27 -11.06
CA ASN A 279 -6.00 -3.66 -10.53
C ASN A 279 -5.21 -2.93 -11.64
N PHE A 280 -4.09 -2.28 -11.30
CA PHE A 280 -3.15 -1.62 -12.20
C PHE A 280 -3.72 -0.46 -13.07
N LEU A 281 -4.87 0.11 -12.68
CA LEU A 281 -5.50 1.25 -13.38
C LEU A 281 -4.57 2.47 -13.38
N THR A 282 -3.94 2.71 -14.52
CA THR A 282 -2.84 3.65 -14.68
C THR A 282 -3.08 4.60 -15.84
N ILE A 283 -2.82 5.89 -15.63
CA ILE A 283 -2.93 6.93 -16.66
C ILE A 283 -1.71 7.85 -16.56
N HIS A 284 -1.01 8.00 -17.69
CA HIS A 284 0.10 8.92 -17.88
C HIS A 284 -0.26 10.33 -17.37
N ARG A 285 0.59 10.91 -16.51
CA ARG A 285 0.28 12.12 -15.69
C ARG A 285 -0.44 13.23 -16.47
N LYS A 286 0.10 13.58 -17.66
CA LYS A 286 -0.44 14.64 -18.55
C LYS A 286 -1.89 14.41 -19.03
N LEU A 287 -2.43 13.20 -18.90
CA LEU A 287 -3.79 12.82 -19.32
C LEU A 287 -4.77 12.60 -18.16
N ARG A 288 -4.32 12.58 -16.89
CA ARG A 288 -5.16 12.25 -15.72
C ARG A 288 -6.41 13.16 -15.60
N SER A 289 -6.30 14.43 -15.98
CA SER A 289 -7.42 15.40 -15.97
C SER A 289 -8.41 15.24 -17.14
N LYS A 290 -8.09 14.45 -18.17
CA LYS A 290 -8.88 14.31 -19.42
C LYS A 290 -10.00 13.25 -19.34
N ARG A 291 -10.36 12.79 -18.13
CA ARG A 291 -11.46 11.83 -17.85
C ARG A 291 -11.31 10.44 -18.51
N LEU A 292 -10.08 10.01 -18.79
CA LEU A 292 -9.83 8.71 -19.43
C LEU A 292 -10.16 7.51 -18.53
N ALA A 293 -10.03 7.61 -17.20
CA ALA A 293 -10.37 6.53 -16.25
C ALA A 293 -11.83 6.04 -16.37
N PRO A 294 -12.86 6.91 -16.37
CA PRO A 294 -14.23 6.54 -16.72
C PRO A 294 -14.42 5.77 -18.03
N VAL A 295 -13.53 5.95 -19.03
CA VAL A 295 -13.62 5.25 -20.32
C VAL A 295 -12.96 3.87 -20.23
N LEU A 296 -11.79 3.78 -19.58
CA LEU A 296 -11.12 2.51 -19.24
C LEU A 296 -12.02 1.59 -18.41
N ILE A 297 -12.65 2.12 -17.36
CA ILE A 297 -13.56 1.37 -16.49
C ILE A 297 -14.76 0.83 -17.28
N LYS A 298 -15.37 1.65 -18.14
CA LYS A 298 -16.48 1.18 -19.00
C LYS A 298 -16.04 0.08 -19.98
N GLU A 299 -14.88 0.22 -20.61
CA GLU A 299 -14.41 -0.77 -21.58
C GLU A 299 -14.05 -2.11 -20.92
N VAL A 300 -13.44 -2.12 -19.73
CA VAL A 300 -13.23 -3.38 -18.98
C VAL A 300 -14.56 -3.98 -18.53
N THR A 301 -15.51 -3.19 -18.00
CA THR A 301 -16.85 -3.68 -17.65
C THR A 301 -17.55 -4.30 -18.87
N ARG A 302 -17.47 -3.66 -20.04
CA ARG A 302 -18.05 -4.17 -21.30
C ARG A 302 -17.50 -5.56 -21.65
N ARG A 303 -16.20 -5.79 -21.45
CA ARG A 303 -15.50 -7.06 -21.74
C ARG A 303 -15.74 -8.15 -20.70
N CYS A 304 -15.88 -7.79 -19.42
CA CYS A 304 -16.34 -8.72 -18.39
C CYS A 304 -17.76 -9.20 -18.69
N TYR A 305 -18.67 -8.28 -19.06
CA TYR A 305 -20.05 -8.61 -19.42
C TYR A 305 -20.13 -9.43 -20.73
N GLN A 306 -19.25 -9.21 -21.72
CA GLN A 306 -19.11 -10.10 -22.89
C GLN A 306 -18.75 -11.55 -22.53
N ASN A 307 -18.17 -11.76 -21.34
CA ASN A 307 -17.75 -13.04 -20.79
C ASN A 307 -18.70 -13.59 -19.70
N ASP A 308 -19.92 -13.04 -19.60
CA ASP A 308 -20.93 -13.40 -18.59
C ASP A 308 -20.49 -13.18 -17.12
N ILE A 309 -19.47 -12.35 -16.86
CA ILE A 309 -19.06 -11.95 -15.50
C ILE A 309 -19.54 -10.52 -15.23
N TYR A 310 -20.39 -10.37 -14.22
CA TYR A 310 -21.16 -9.14 -13.97
C TYR A 310 -20.75 -8.38 -12.70
N GLN A 311 -19.79 -8.90 -11.94
CA GLN A 311 -19.29 -8.34 -10.69
C GLN A 311 -17.76 -8.17 -10.75
N ALA A 312 -17.23 -7.26 -9.93
CA ALA A 312 -15.80 -7.06 -9.80
C ALA A 312 -15.39 -6.70 -8.37
N LEU A 313 -14.18 -7.09 -7.96
CA LEU A 313 -13.52 -6.65 -6.73
C LEU A 313 -12.44 -5.63 -7.10
N TYR A 314 -12.36 -4.53 -6.38
CA TYR A 314 -11.29 -3.54 -6.53
C TYR A 314 -11.00 -2.82 -5.22
N THR A 315 -9.79 -2.26 -5.12
CA THR A 315 -9.35 -1.46 -3.97
C THR A 315 -8.90 -0.07 -4.38
N GLY A 316 -8.87 0.85 -3.42
CA GLY A 316 -8.27 2.16 -3.61
C GLY A 316 -7.84 2.81 -2.29
N GLY A 317 -6.73 3.55 -2.33
CA GLY A 317 -6.30 4.42 -1.22
C GLY A 317 -7.06 5.75 -1.12
N VAL A 318 -7.85 6.08 -2.14
CA VAL A 318 -8.79 7.23 -2.13
C VAL A 318 -10.21 6.71 -1.86
N LEU A 319 -10.94 7.39 -0.99
CA LEU A 319 -12.34 7.06 -0.71
C LEU A 319 -13.24 7.35 -1.93
N LEU A 320 -14.08 6.38 -2.30
CA LEU A 320 -15.07 6.43 -3.37
C LEU A 320 -16.46 6.01 -2.83
N PRO A 321 -17.57 6.32 -3.52
CA PRO A 321 -18.89 5.79 -3.16
C PRO A 321 -19.00 4.30 -3.54
N THR A 322 -19.23 3.36 -2.63
CA THR A 322 -19.10 3.41 -1.16
C THR A 322 -18.43 2.09 -0.75
N PRO A 323 -17.41 2.07 0.14
CA PRO A 323 -16.63 0.87 0.40
C PRO A 323 -17.39 -0.20 1.18
N VAL A 324 -17.12 -1.47 0.88
CA VAL A 324 -17.62 -2.63 1.63
C VAL A 324 -16.76 -2.93 2.85
N SER A 325 -15.51 -2.45 2.88
CA SER A 325 -14.65 -2.43 4.07
C SER A 325 -13.52 -1.41 3.94
N THR A 326 -12.84 -1.10 5.03
CA THR A 326 -11.60 -0.30 5.05
C THR A 326 -10.61 -0.94 5.99
N CYS A 327 -9.42 -1.24 5.49
CA CYS A 327 -8.29 -1.72 6.28
C CYS A 327 -7.20 -0.64 6.35
N ARG A 328 -6.35 -0.69 7.38
CA ARG A 328 -5.22 0.24 7.57
C ARG A 328 -3.89 -0.47 7.34
N TYR A 329 -2.93 0.19 6.71
CA TYR A 329 -1.57 -0.34 6.56
C TYR A 329 -0.77 -0.24 7.86
N PHE A 330 0.13 -1.20 8.05
CA PHE A 330 1.01 -1.34 9.20
C PHE A 330 2.39 -1.78 8.73
N HIS A 331 3.44 -1.25 9.36
CA HIS A 331 4.83 -1.41 8.93
C HIS A 331 5.71 -1.90 10.07
N ARG A 332 6.59 -2.86 9.78
CA ARG A 332 7.58 -3.42 10.71
C ARG A 332 8.96 -3.32 10.10
N SER A 333 9.75 -2.37 10.59
CA SER A 333 11.13 -2.18 10.16
C SER A 333 11.96 -3.44 10.41
N LEU A 334 12.55 -4.01 9.37
CA LEU A 334 13.51 -5.12 9.47
C LEU A 334 14.93 -4.57 9.52
N ASP A 335 15.25 -3.61 8.66
CA ASP A 335 16.42 -2.72 8.79
C ASP A 335 15.97 -1.26 8.93
N TRP A 336 15.84 -0.82 10.18
CA TRP A 336 15.49 0.57 10.49
C TRP A 336 16.56 1.57 10.05
N GLU A 337 17.85 1.18 9.94
CA GLU A 337 18.91 2.11 9.54
C GLU A 337 18.80 2.49 8.07
N HIS A 338 18.60 1.51 7.19
CA HIS A 338 18.36 1.77 5.77
C HIS A 338 17.08 2.59 5.57
N LEU A 339 15.97 2.23 6.24
CA LEU A 339 14.71 2.99 6.14
C LEU A 339 14.83 4.43 6.64
N TYR A 340 15.61 4.68 7.69
CA TYR A 340 15.88 6.05 8.18
C TYR A 340 16.73 6.84 7.17
N LYS A 341 17.80 6.24 6.63
CA LYS A 341 18.67 6.86 5.61
C LYS A 341 17.94 7.20 4.31
N MET A 342 16.97 6.37 3.91
CA MET A 342 16.13 6.61 2.74
C MET A 342 14.90 7.50 3.03
N GLY A 343 14.73 7.97 4.26
CA GLY A 343 13.63 8.87 4.65
C GLY A 343 12.26 8.20 4.86
N PHE A 344 12.16 6.87 4.74
CA PHE A 344 10.92 6.10 4.92
C PHE A 344 10.52 5.95 6.39
N SER A 345 11.48 6.07 7.32
CA SER A 345 11.22 6.10 8.75
C SER A 345 11.78 7.37 9.36
N HIS A 346 11.02 8.01 10.24
CA HIS A 346 11.47 9.19 10.97
C HIS A 346 12.08 8.83 12.33
N MET A 347 12.92 9.72 12.88
CA MET A 347 13.44 9.60 14.25
C MET A 347 12.37 10.05 15.25
N PRO A 348 11.85 9.18 16.14
CA PRO A 348 10.92 9.61 17.18
C PRO A 348 11.60 10.52 18.21
N ALA A 349 10.88 11.54 18.68
CA ALA A 349 11.40 12.49 19.67
C ALA A 349 11.90 11.77 20.94
N GLY A 350 13.07 12.18 21.45
CA GLY A 350 13.70 11.54 22.61
C GLY A 350 14.25 10.11 22.35
N SER A 351 14.43 9.72 21.09
CA SER A 351 15.04 8.44 20.70
C SER A 351 16.40 8.62 20.03
N SER A 352 17.03 7.51 19.66
CA SER A 352 18.30 7.46 18.94
C SER A 352 18.34 6.25 18.00
N GLU A 353 19.23 6.27 16.99
CA GLU A 353 19.35 5.15 16.05
C GLU A 353 19.58 3.81 16.76
N MET A 354 20.49 3.79 17.75
CA MET A 354 20.81 2.59 18.52
C MET A 354 19.58 2.08 19.28
N ARG A 355 18.72 2.97 19.80
CA ARG A 355 17.48 2.60 20.48
C ARG A 355 16.46 2.00 19.51
N GLN A 356 16.37 2.50 18.27
CA GLN A 356 15.48 1.93 17.25
C GLN A 356 16.01 0.60 16.69
N LYS A 357 17.31 0.52 16.39
CA LYS A 357 18.02 -0.73 16.03
C LYS A 357 17.78 -1.82 17.08
N LEU A 358 17.82 -1.48 18.38
CA LEU A 358 17.54 -2.42 19.47
C LEU A 358 16.04 -2.74 19.61
N LYS A 359 15.13 -1.75 19.49
CA LYS A 359 13.67 -1.96 19.49
C LYS A 359 13.24 -2.99 18.44
N TYR A 360 13.77 -2.88 17.23
CA TYR A 360 13.41 -3.72 16.08
C TYR A 360 14.28 -4.95 15.86
N LYS A 361 15.29 -5.17 16.71
CA LYS A 361 16.14 -6.37 16.66
C LYS A 361 15.28 -7.63 16.60
N LEU A 362 15.77 -8.58 15.80
CA LEU A 362 15.26 -9.92 15.61
C LEU A 362 16.40 -10.91 15.84
N GLU A 363 16.00 -12.13 16.15
CA GLU A 363 16.82 -13.30 16.38
C GLU A 363 17.43 -13.83 15.07
N HIS A 364 18.49 -14.65 15.17
CA HIS A 364 19.18 -15.18 13.98
C HIS A 364 18.56 -16.48 13.42
N ASN A 365 17.70 -17.18 14.19
CA ASN A 365 17.11 -18.46 13.83
C ASN A 365 15.64 -18.49 14.21
N THR A 366 14.84 -19.17 13.38
CA THR A 366 13.42 -19.40 13.63
C THR A 366 13.20 -20.38 14.77
N SER A 367 12.07 -20.27 15.43
CA SER A 367 11.70 -20.99 16.66
C SER A 367 10.76 -22.17 16.41
N THR A 368 9.91 -22.09 15.39
CA THR A 368 8.92 -23.11 15.05
C THR A 368 9.57 -24.36 14.48
N LYS A 369 9.44 -25.48 15.19
CA LYS A 369 9.81 -26.81 14.69
C LYS A 369 8.97 -27.17 13.47
N GLY A 370 9.58 -27.79 12.45
CA GLY A 370 8.89 -28.20 11.23
C GLY A 370 8.65 -27.10 10.20
N LEU A 371 9.02 -25.84 10.51
CA LEU A 371 8.93 -24.73 9.57
C LEU A 371 9.93 -24.92 8.41
N ARG A 372 9.42 -24.96 7.18
CA ARG A 372 10.22 -25.10 5.95
C ARG A 372 9.55 -24.37 4.77
N PRO A 373 10.27 -24.11 3.67
CA PRO A 373 9.63 -23.66 2.43
C PRO A 373 8.53 -24.63 1.96
N MET A 374 7.49 -24.06 1.38
CA MET A 374 6.43 -24.78 0.68
C MET A 374 6.97 -25.40 -0.63
N LYS A 375 6.43 -26.57 -0.98
CA LYS A 375 6.70 -27.29 -2.21
C LYS A 375 5.38 -27.59 -2.94
N LYS A 376 5.48 -28.17 -4.14
CA LYS A 376 4.29 -28.57 -4.93
C LYS A 376 3.51 -29.72 -4.31
N GLU A 377 4.18 -30.63 -3.59
CA GLU A 377 3.51 -31.74 -2.89
C GLU A 377 2.64 -31.26 -1.72
N ASP A 378 2.89 -30.05 -1.20
CA ASP A 378 2.12 -29.44 -0.11
C ASP A 378 0.79 -28.82 -0.58
N VAL A 379 0.64 -28.55 -1.89
CA VAL A 379 -0.47 -27.75 -2.45
C VAL A 379 -1.86 -28.24 -2.02
N PRO A 380 -2.22 -29.54 -2.09
CA PRO A 380 -3.56 -29.98 -1.68
C PRO A 380 -3.84 -29.75 -0.19
N ALA A 381 -2.86 -30.01 0.67
CA ALA A 381 -2.98 -29.84 2.13
C ALA A 381 -3.01 -28.35 2.54
N VAL A 382 -2.20 -27.51 1.90
CA VAL A 382 -2.27 -26.05 2.07
C VAL A 382 -3.61 -25.52 1.58
N ARG A 383 -4.11 -26.02 0.44
CA ARG A 383 -5.40 -25.61 -0.15
C ARG A 383 -6.58 -26.00 0.74
N GLU A 384 -6.60 -27.19 1.34
CA GLU A 384 -7.62 -27.57 2.34
C GLU A 384 -7.55 -26.65 3.58
N LEU A 385 -6.36 -26.53 4.17
CA LEU A 385 -6.12 -25.74 5.39
C LEU A 385 -6.51 -24.27 5.19
N LEU A 386 -6.08 -23.65 4.07
CA LEU A 386 -6.39 -22.26 3.74
C LEU A 386 -7.87 -22.06 3.43
N THR A 387 -8.50 -22.94 2.64
CA THR A 387 -9.95 -22.85 2.33
C THR A 387 -10.76 -22.82 3.63
N LYS A 388 -10.48 -23.77 4.55
CA LYS A 388 -11.14 -23.88 5.85
C LYS A 388 -10.82 -22.71 6.79
N TYR A 389 -9.61 -22.17 6.74
CA TYR A 389 -9.24 -20.97 7.51
C TYR A 389 -10.00 -19.74 7.02
N LEU A 390 -10.15 -19.62 5.70
CA LEU A 390 -10.87 -18.54 5.06
C LEU A 390 -12.39 -18.60 5.30
N GLU A 391 -13.00 -19.75 5.61
CA GLU A 391 -14.42 -19.87 5.99
C GLU A 391 -14.84 -18.97 7.16
N ARG A 392 -13.88 -18.51 7.96
CA ARG A 392 -14.09 -17.57 9.08
C ARG A 392 -14.31 -16.11 8.63
N PHE A 393 -14.17 -15.80 7.34
CA PHE A 393 -14.22 -14.44 6.78
C PHE A 393 -15.42 -14.19 5.87
N GLN A 394 -15.96 -12.98 5.94
CA GLN A 394 -17.19 -12.56 5.23
C GLN A 394 -16.95 -12.15 3.77
N LEU A 395 -15.74 -11.75 3.39
CA LEU A 395 -15.29 -11.61 2.00
C LEU A 395 -13.99 -12.39 1.83
N ARG A 396 -13.99 -13.40 0.97
CA ARG A 396 -12.88 -14.33 0.76
C ARG A 396 -12.85 -14.85 -0.69
N GLN A 397 -11.69 -15.32 -1.14
CA GLN A 397 -11.54 -16.07 -2.38
C GLN A 397 -11.79 -17.56 -2.11
N GLU A 398 -12.44 -18.26 -3.04
CA GLU A 398 -12.47 -19.72 -3.09
C GLU A 398 -11.37 -20.19 -4.05
N PHE A 399 -10.39 -20.94 -3.55
CA PHE A 399 -9.21 -21.34 -4.32
C PHE A 399 -9.30 -22.77 -4.91
N THR A 400 -8.91 -22.90 -6.17
CA THR A 400 -8.49 -24.14 -6.82
C THR A 400 -7.05 -24.50 -6.46
N GLU A 401 -6.63 -25.74 -6.75
CA GLU A 401 -5.24 -26.17 -6.54
C GLU A 401 -4.28 -25.55 -7.56
N GLU A 402 -4.73 -25.29 -8.79
CA GLU A 402 -3.96 -24.56 -9.82
C GLU A 402 -3.65 -23.11 -9.39
N GLU A 403 -4.61 -22.40 -8.78
CA GLU A 403 -4.38 -21.05 -8.25
C GLU A 403 -3.37 -21.06 -7.09
N ILE A 404 -3.46 -22.03 -6.17
CA ILE A 404 -2.50 -22.15 -5.05
C ILE A 404 -1.10 -22.48 -5.55
N GLU A 405 -0.95 -23.38 -6.54
CA GLU A 405 0.36 -23.63 -7.14
C GLU A 405 0.91 -22.36 -7.81
N HIS A 406 0.12 -21.71 -8.69
CA HIS A 406 0.51 -20.48 -9.39
C HIS A 406 0.95 -19.38 -8.43
N LEU A 407 0.13 -19.09 -7.42
CA LEU A 407 0.35 -17.99 -6.49
C LEU A 407 1.52 -18.26 -5.53
N MET A 408 1.66 -19.49 -5.02
CA MET A 408 2.49 -19.76 -3.84
C MET A 408 3.82 -20.48 -4.11
N CYS A 409 3.91 -21.34 -5.15
CA CYS A 409 5.08 -22.23 -5.34
C CYS A 409 5.37 -22.59 -6.82
N SER A 410 4.99 -21.73 -7.76
CA SER A 410 5.23 -21.91 -9.19
C SER A 410 6.65 -21.50 -9.59
N GLU A 411 7.00 -21.61 -10.88
CA GLU A 411 8.22 -20.98 -11.40
C GLU A 411 8.08 -19.46 -11.44
N GLN A 412 6.86 -18.97 -11.70
CA GLN A 412 6.47 -17.56 -11.81
C GLN A 412 6.51 -16.84 -10.45
N SER A 413 6.22 -17.55 -9.35
CA SER A 413 6.27 -16.96 -8.01
C SER A 413 7.68 -16.87 -7.43
N LYS A 414 8.72 -17.44 -8.08
CA LYS A 414 10.11 -17.40 -7.59
C LYS A 414 10.67 -15.99 -7.59
N GLY A 415 11.12 -15.52 -6.43
CA GLY A 415 11.60 -14.14 -6.23
C GLY A 415 10.50 -13.09 -6.14
N VAL A 416 9.23 -13.49 -6.32
CA VAL A 416 8.04 -12.65 -6.13
C VAL A 416 7.33 -13.00 -4.82
N VAL A 417 7.20 -14.29 -4.49
CA VAL A 417 6.49 -14.80 -3.31
C VAL A 417 7.36 -15.79 -2.53
N TRP A 418 7.30 -15.66 -1.21
CA TRP A 418 7.93 -16.54 -0.24
C TRP A 418 6.83 -17.25 0.54
N SER A 419 6.81 -18.58 0.45
CA SER A 419 5.76 -19.44 1.02
C SER A 419 6.38 -20.48 1.94
N TYR A 420 5.87 -20.58 3.17
CA TYR A 420 6.36 -21.51 4.18
C TYR A 420 5.22 -22.33 4.78
N VAL A 421 5.53 -23.56 5.17
CA VAL A 421 4.64 -24.51 5.83
C VAL A 421 5.28 -25.06 7.09
N VAL A 422 4.45 -25.46 8.05
CA VAL A 422 4.88 -26.18 9.26
C VAL A 422 4.41 -27.62 9.16
N GLU A 423 5.36 -28.54 9.03
CA GLU A 423 5.13 -29.98 8.98
C GLU A 423 5.37 -30.61 10.35
N GLN A 424 4.38 -31.35 10.87
CA GLN A 424 4.50 -32.10 12.12
C GLN A 424 4.80 -33.59 11.87
N GLU A 425 5.14 -34.31 12.93
CA GLU A 425 5.40 -35.76 12.90
C GLU A 425 4.23 -36.50 12.24
N GLY A 426 4.53 -37.33 11.22
CA GLY A 426 3.54 -37.95 10.34
C GLY A 426 3.26 -37.20 9.04
N GLY A 427 3.97 -36.12 8.73
CA GLY A 427 3.89 -35.41 7.45
C GLY A 427 2.67 -34.48 7.30
N LYS A 428 1.94 -34.22 8.40
CA LYS A 428 0.77 -33.34 8.38
C LYS A 428 1.20 -31.87 8.45
N ILE A 429 0.72 -31.06 7.52
CA ILE A 429 0.83 -29.60 7.60
C ILE A 429 -0.18 -29.06 8.63
N THR A 430 0.27 -28.24 9.59
CA THR A 430 -0.61 -27.57 10.57
C THR A 430 -0.72 -26.07 10.37
N ASP A 431 0.28 -25.45 9.73
CA ASP A 431 0.34 -24.01 9.50
C ASP A 431 0.94 -23.71 8.13
N PHE A 432 0.49 -22.61 7.53
CA PHE A 432 0.96 -22.06 6.25
C PHE A 432 1.05 -20.54 6.38
N ILE A 433 2.08 -19.91 5.81
CA ILE A 433 2.24 -18.45 5.78
C ILE A 433 3.04 -18.01 4.55
N SER A 434 2.60 -16.93 3.90
CA SER A 434 3.23 -16.38 2.70
C SER A 434 3.35 -14.86 2.72
N TYR A 435 4.34 -14.32 2.01
CA TYR A 435 4.51 -12.88 1.75
C TYR A 435 5.08 -12.63 0.35
N TYR A 436 4.73 -11.52 -0.28
CA TYR A 436 5.26 -11.11 -1.59
C TYR A 436 6.23 -9.93 -1.48
N LEU A 437 7.15 -9.82 -2.43
CA LEU A 437 8.02 -8.66 -2.60
C LEU A 437 7.30 -7.57 -3.40
N LEU A 438 7.34 -6.34 -2.89
CA LEU A 438 7.16 -5.14 -3.69
C LEU A 438 8.31 -4.19 -3.35
N GLU A 439 8.99 -3.65 -4.38
CA GLU A 439 10.07 -2.69 -4.18
C GLU A 439 9.56 -1.26 -4.31
N SER A 440 10.23 -0.32 -3.64
CA SER A 440 10.01 1.12 -3.80
C SER A 440 11.32 1.82 -4.14
N THR A 441 11.40 2.51 -5.28
CA THR A 441 12.57 3.30 -5.65
C THR A 441 12.55 4.66 -4.96
N VAL A 442 13.68 5.08 -4.40
CA VAL A 442 13.85 6.35 -3.67
C VAL A 442 14.20 7.46 -4.67
N LEU A 443 13.24 8.33 -4.97
CA LEU A 443 13.40 9.37 -6.00
C LEU A 443 14.31 10.53 -5.59
N LYS A 444 14.50 10.74 -4.28
CA LYS A 444 15.29 11.84 -3.71
C LYS A 444 16.77 11.48 -3.46
N ASN A 445 17.21 10.28 -3.84
CA ASN A 445 18.61 9.82 -3.70
C ASN A 445 19.27 9.67 -5.08
N ALA A 446 20.41 10.33 -5.29
CA ALA A 446 21.19 10.30 -6.53
C ALA A 446 21.70 8.91 -6.98
N ARG A 447 21.53 7.87 -6.15
CA ARG A 447 21.86 6.47 -6.47
C ARG A 447 20.66 5.60 -6.87
N HIS A 448 19.44 6.13 -6.85
CA HIS A 448 18.19 5.38 -7.10
C HIS A 448 18.10 4.06 -6.28
N GLU A 449 18.50 4.10 -5.01
CA GLU A 449 18.42 2.93 -4.11
C GLU A 449 16.96 2.46 -3.94
N THR A 450 16.77 1.14 -3.75
CA THR A 450 15.45 0.52 -3.59
C THR A 450 15.19 0.03 -2.17
N ILE A 451 13.98 0.29 -1.67
CA ILE A 451 13.48 -0.27 -0.42
C ILE A 451 12.74 -1.56 -0.76
N ARG A 452 13.26 -2.69 -0.29
CA ARG A 452 12.64 -4.01 -0.48
C ARG A 452 11.62 -4.26 0.62
N ALA A 453 10.34 -4.24 0.28
CA ALA A 453 9.24 -4.43 1.22
C ALA A 453 8.58 -5.80 1.03
N ALA A 454 8.47 -6.56 2.11
CA ALA A 454 7.67 -7.79 2.16
C ALA A 454 6.23 -7.40 2.49
N TYR A 455 5.24 -7.89 1.77
CA TYR A 455 3.81 -7.68 2.06
C TYR A 455 3.20 -9.01 2.50
N LEU A 456 2.65 -9.05 3.71
CA LEU A 456 1.99 -10.24 4.24
C LEU A 456 0.81 -10.62 3.34
N TYR A 457 0.86 -11.84 2.81
CA TYR A 457 -0.14 -12.38 1.89
C TYR A 457 -1.06 -13.34 2.66
N TYR A 458 -1.38 -14.51 2.09
CA TYR A 458 -2.23 -15.48 2.77
C TYR A 458 -1.48 -16.31 3.82
N TYR A 459 -2.20 -16.69 4.87
CA TYR A 459 -1.74 -17.63 5.90
C TYR A 459 -2.92 -18.39 6.49
N ALA A 460 -2.64 -19.51 7.14
CA ALA A 460 -3.61 -20.35 7.83
C ALA A 460 -2.93 -21.14 8.96
N SER A 461 -3.68 -21.43 10.02
CA SER A 461 -3.24 -22.31 11.12
C SER A 461 -4.40 -23.14 11.63
N ASP A 462 -4.20 -24.44 11.80
CA ASP A 462 -5.25 -25.34 12.28
C ASP A 462 -5.63 -25.10 13.75
N THR A 463 -4.80 -24.34 14.48
CA THR A 463 -5.06 -23.81 15.83
C THR A 463 -6.36 -22.99 15.89
N ALA A 464 -6.83 -22.42 14.77
CA ALA A 464 -8.14 -21.76 14.68
C ALA A 464 -9.34 -22.72 14.90
N PHE A 465 -9.13 -24.04 14.80
CA PHE A 465 -10.16 -25.07 14.99
C PHE A 465 -9.88 -26.01 16.16
N GLN A 466 -8.64 -26.06 16.67
CA GLN A 466 -8.29 -26.88 17.81
C GLN A 466 -9.09 -26.44 19.05
N THR A 467 -9.84 -27.35 19.66
CA THR A 467 -10.59 -27.08 20.89
C THR A 467 -9.69 -27.37 22.11
N PRO A 468 -9.40 -26.38 22.98
CA PRO A 468 -8.66 -26.63 24.21
C PRO A 468 -9.40 -27.66 25.08
N SER A 469 -8.68 -28.66 25.59
CA SER A 469 -9.24 -29.78 26.36
C SER A 469 -9.99 -29.36 27.64
N ASN A 470 -9.84 -28.11 28.07
CA ASN A 470 -10.59 -27.48 29.15
C ASN A 470 -11.20 -26.14 28.68
N LYS A 471 -12.53 -26.03 28.84
CA LYS A 471 -13.40 -24.85 28.61
C LYS A 471 -13.69 -24.50 27.14
N LYS A 472 -14.96 -24.69 26.74
CA LYS A 472 -15.56 -24.24 25.48
C LYS A 472 -15.78 -22.71 25.44
N SER A 473 -14.73 -21.90 25.34
CA SER A 473 -14.87 -20.46 25.09
C SER A 473 -14.17 -20.03 23.81
N ALA A 474 -14.85 -19.21 23.00
CA ALA A 474 -14.26 -18.65 21.77
C ALA A 474 -13.01 -17.79 22.09
N SER A 475 -13.00 -17.12 23.25
CA SER A 475 -11.85 -16.39 23.76
C SER A 475 -10.61 -17.28 23.94
N ALA A 476 -10.74 -18.53 24.43
CA ALA A 476 -9.58 -19.41 24.60
C ALA A 476 -8.98 -19.83 23.24
N ILE A 477 -9.81 -20.09 22.24
CA ILE A 477 -9.38 -20.38 20.86
C ILE A 477 -8.71 -19.13 20.25
N GLN A 478 -9.30 -17.95 20.44
CA GLN A 478 -8.72 -16.69 19.96
C GLN A 478 -7.37 -16.36 20.62
N THR A 479 -7.19 -16.67 21.91
CA THR A 479 -5.89 -16.56 22.60
C THR A 479 -4.87 -17.55 22.04
N ALA A 480 -5.23 -18.82 21.87
CA ALA A 480 -4.33 -19.83 21.29
C ALA A 480 -3.90 -19.45 19.86
N LEU A 481 -4.85 -19.03 19.01
CA LEU A 481 -4.57 -18.53 17.67
C LEU A 481 -3.70 -17.25 17.70
N SER A 482 -3.96 -16.33 18.63
CA SER A 482 -3.15 -15.12 18.80
C SER A 482 -1.69 -15.45 19.14
N THR A 483 -1.44 -16.43 20.02
CA THR A 483 -0.08 -16.91 20.32
C THR A 483 0.54 -17.57 19.09
N ARG A 484 -0.18 -18.47 18.42
CA ARG A 484 0.35 -19.21 17.27
C ARG A 484 0.69 -18.30 16.09
N LEU A 485 -0.17 -17.33 15.77
CA LEU A 485 0.12 -16.34 14.73
C LEU A 485 1.28 -15.42 15.13
N GLN A 486 1.45 -15.09 16.42
CA GLN A 486 2.62 -14.33 16.87
C GLN A 486 3.92 -15.11 16.67
N GLU A 487 3.96 -16.43 16.90
CA GLU A 487 5.11 -17.30 16.60
C GLU A 487 5.43 -17.33 15.09
N LEU A 488 4.42 -17.64 14.26
CA LEU A 488 4.58 -17.76 12.81
C LEU A 488 5.04 -16.45 12.17
N VAL A 489 4.43 -15.33 12.56
CA VAL A 489 4.78 -13.99 12.06
C VAL A 489 6.20 -13.61 12.53
N HIS A 490 6.59 -13.95 13.76
CA HIS A 490 7.95 -13.72 14.24
C HIS A 490 8.99 -14.44 13.37
N ASP A 491 8.75 -15.72 13.07
CA ASP A 491 9.67 -16.52 12.28
C ASP A 491 9.77 -16.03 10.82
N VAL A 492 8.67 -15.59 10.18
CA VAL A 492 8.78 -14.99 8.83
C VAL A 492 9.40 -13.59 8.83
N LEU A 493 9.31 -12.81 9.93
CA LEU A 493 10.08 -11.58 10.07
C LEU A 493 11.60 -11.87 10.11
N ILE A 494 12.02 -12.97 10.75
CA ILE A 494 13.41 -13.44 10.74
C ILE A 494 13.82 -13.89 9.33
N LEU A 495 12.96 -14.64 8.62
CA LEU A 495 13.24 -15.13 7.27
C LEU A 495 13.33 -13.99 6.24
N ALA A 496 12.37 -13.07 6.23
CA ALA A 496 12.42 -11.87 5.38
C ALA A 496 13.66 -11.01 5.67
N LYS A 497 14.10 -10.93 6.94
CA LYS A 497 15.36 -10.23 7.26
C LYS A 497 16.61 -10.96 6.73
N LYS A 498 16.62 -12.29 6.67
CA LYS A 498 17.70 -13.08 6.02
C LYS A 498 17.71 -12.87 4.51
N ASP A 499 16.53 -12.76 3.91
CA ASP A 499 16.35 -12.57 2.47
C ASP A 499 16.44 -11.08 2.05
N ASN A 500 17.08 -10.26 2.88
CA ASN A 500 17.42 -8.85 2.66
C ASN A 500 16.22 -7.94 2.36
N PHE A 501 15.10 -8.15 3.06
CA PHE A 501 14.00 -7.19 3.10
C PHE A 501 14.25 -6.10 4.16
N HIS A 502 13.89 -4.86 3.85
CA HIS A 502 14.13 -3.69 4.70
C HIS A 502 12.92 -3.40 5.61
N VAL A 503 11.70 -3.68 5.14
CA VAL A 503 10.44 -3.52 5.89
C VAL A 503 9.49 -4.69 5.61
N PHE A 504 8.65 -5.02 6.58
CA PHE A 504 7.56 -5.98 6.44
C PHE A 504 6.23 -5.26 6.68
N ASN A 505 5.31 -5.36 5.73
CA ASN A 505 4.05 -4.65 5.65
C ASN A 505 2.88 -5.60 5.87
N ALA A 506 1.83 -5.12 6.51
CA ALA A 506 0.58 -5.84 6.68
C ALA A 506 -0.60 -4.86 6.66
N LEU A 507 -1.80 -5.38 6.38
CA LEU A 507 -3.07 -4.67 6.53
C LEU A 507 -3.81 -5.18 7.78
N THR A 508 -4.85 -4.49 8.25
CA THR A 508 -5.68 -4.94 9.38
C THR A 508 -6.71 -6.04 9.03
N LEU A 509 -6.67 -6.58 7.82
CA LEU A 509 -7.45 -7.73 7.36
C LEU A 509 -7.03 -9.06 8.01
N LEU A 510 -7.73 -10.15 7.68
CA LEU A 510 -7.56 -11.48 8.27
C LEU A 510 -7.63 -11.42 9.82
N ASP A 511 -6.78 -12.16 10.52
CA ASP A 511 -6.58 -12.07 11.98
C ASP A 511 -5.37 -11.20 12.34
N ASN A 512 -4.89 -10.34 11.44
CA ASN A 512 -3.70 -9.51 11.68
C ASN A 512 -3.78 -8.68 12.98
N PRO A 513 -4.94 -8.12 13.38
CA PRO A 513 -5.13 -7.52 14.70
C PRO A 513 -4.66 -8.34 15.90
N LEU A 514 -4.58 -9.68 15.81
CA LEU A 514 -4.12 -10.54 16.89
C LEU A 514 -2.60 -10.43 17.19
N PHE A 515 -1.78 -10.05 16.21
CA PHE A 515 -0.31 -10.04 16.36
C PHE A 515 0.39 -8.71 16.05
N LEU A 516 -0.24 -7.78 15.33
CA LEU A 516 0.41 -6.55 14.85
C LEU A 516 1.15 -5.78 15.95
N LYS A 517 0.47 -5.50 17.07
CA LYS A 517 1.03 -4.73 18.19
C LYS A 517 2.17 -5.49 18.88
N GLU A 518 1.98 -6.78 19.13
CA GLU A 518 2.93 -7.63 19.83
C GLU A 518 4.21 -7.87 19.02
N GLN A 519 4.11 -8.03 17.69
CA GLN A 519 5.25 -8.10 16.78
C GLN A 519 5.85 -6.74 16.39
N LYS A 520 5.42 -5.65 17.05
CA LYS A 520 5.95 -4.28 16.91
C LYS A 520 5.72 -3.65 15.53
N PHE A 521 4.64 -4.04 14.83
CA PHE A 521 4.17 -3.28 13.67
C PHE A 521 3.63 -1.92 14.13
N GLU A 522 4.04 -0.86 13.45
CA GLU A 522 3.56 0.50 13.70
C GLU A 522 2.51 0.90 12.65
N PRO A 523 1.49 1.70 13.03
CA PRO A 523 0.43 2.10 12.11
C PRO A 523 0.98 3.02 11.02
N GLY A 524 0.75 2.65 9.76
CA GLY A 524 0.89 3.56 8.64
C GLY A 524 -0.20 4.62 8.63
N ASP A 525 -0.02 5.65 7.82
CA ASP A 525 -1.03 6.63 7.43
C ASP A 525 -2.02 6.04 6.40
N GLY A 526 -1.50 5.24 5.46
CA GLY A 526 -2.26 4.63 4.37
C GLY A 526 -3.44 3.77 4.82
N LYS A 527 -4.56 3.94 4.11
CA LYS A 527 -5.76 3.10 4.15
C LYS A 527 -5.92 2.35 2.83
N LEU A 528 -6.55 1.18 2.88
CA LEU A 528 -7.03 0.47 1.71
C LEU A 528 -8.53 0.24 1.84
N HIS A 529 -9.30 0.93 1.00
CA HIS A 529 -10.74 0.75 0.91
C HIS A 529 -11.06 -0.36 -0.10
N PHE A 530 -11.92 -1.31 0.29
CA PHE A 530 -12.38 -2.42 -0.53
C PHE A 530 -13.74 -2.11 -1.12
N TYR A 531 -13.96 -2.45 -2.39
CA TYR A 531 -15.20 -2.19 -3.13
C TYR A 531 -15.64 -3.41 -3.93
N LEU A 532 -16.95 -3.61 -4.04
CA LEU A 532 -17.54 -4.58 -4.96
C LEU A 532 -18.39 -3.84 -6.01
N PHE A 533 -18.05 -4.02 -7.28
CA PHE A 533 -18.81 -3.53 -8.41
C PHE A 533 -20.02 -4.44 -8.65
N ASN A 534 -21.19 -3.83 -8.89
CA ASN A 534 -22.47 -4.49 -9.09
C ASN A 534 -22.88 -5.47 -7.97
N TRP A 535 -22.50 -5.19 -6.72
CA TRP A 535 -22.90 -5.98 -5.55
C TRP A 535 -23.22 -5.10 -4.34
N ARG A 536 -24.27 -5.47 -3.60
CA ARG A 536 -24.68 -4.85 -2.34
C ARG A 536 -24.41 -5.83 -1.21
N THR A 537 -23.63 -5.41 -0.22
CA THR A 537 -23.39 -6.15 1.03
C THR A 537 -23.40 -5.19 2.21
N ALA A 538 -23.72 -5.66 3.41
CA ALA A 538 -23.51 -4.89 4.63
C ALA A 538 -22.01 -4.75 4.90
N LEU A 539 -21.59 -3.64 5.53
CA LEU A 539 -20.18 -3.34 5.84
C LEU A 539 -19.49 -4.52 6.55
N LEU A 540 -18.26 -4.80 6.13
CA LEU A 540 -17.45 -5.93 6.60
C LEU A 540 -16.37 -5.42 7.58
N PRO A 541 -16.16 -6.07 8.74
CA PRO A 541 -15.13 -5.68 9.70
C PRO A 541 -13.70 -5.69 9.10
N GLY A 542 -13.04 -4.53 9.11
CA GLY A 542 -11.68 -4.32 8.58
C GLY A 542 -10.57 -4.34 9.64
N GLY A 543 -10.82 -4.93 10.82
CA GLY A 543 -9.85 -5.00 11.92
C GLY A 543 -9.55 -3.68 12.66
N VAL A 544 -10.38 -2.64 12.46
CA VAL A 544 -10.22 -1.31 13.07
C VAL A 544 -11.49 -0.78 13.74
N ASP A 545 -11.31 -0.01 14.82
CA ASP A 545 -12.36 0.79 15.45
C ASP A 545 -12.64 2.11 14.71
N GLU A 546 -13.65 2.87 15.16
CA GLU A 546 -13.98 4.19 14.58
C GLU A 546 -12.84 5.23 14.68
N ALA A 547 -11.88 5.03 15.60
CA ALA A 547 -10.70 5.87 15.73
C ALA A 547 -9.52 5.36 14.86
N ASN A 548 -9.77 4.42 13.94
CA ASN A 548 -8.77 3.78 13.06
C ASN A 548 -7.62 3.09 13.83
N ARG A 549 -7.90 2.58 15.03
CA ARG A 549 -6.99 1.78 15.86
C ARG A 549 -7.30 0.29 15.69
N VAL A 550 -6.30 -0.56 15.88
CA VAL A 550 -6.43 -2.03 15.77
C VAL A 550 -7.43 -2.56 16.78
N ASP A 551 -8.44 -3.30 16.32
CA ASP A 551 -9.48 -3.91 17.15
C ASP A 551 -9.56 -5.42 16.92
N LYS A 552 -9.20 -6.20 17.96
CA LYS A 552 -9.23 -7.67 17.94
C LYS A 552 -10.65 -8.26 17.94
N SER A 553 -11.69 -7.45 18.18
CA SER A 553 -13.10 -7.85 18.08
C SER A 553 -13.70 -7.64 16.68
N ARG A 554 -13.05 -6.83 15.83
CA ARG A 554 -13.48 -6.51 14.46
C ARG A 554 -12.69 -7.27 13.38
N THR A 555 -12.18 -8.46 13.69
CA THR A 555 -11.66 -9.42 12.70
C THR A 555 -12.82 -10.14 11.98
N GLY A 556 -12.52 -11.02 11.02
CA GLY A 556 -13.53 -11.88 10.37
C GLY A 556 -14.34 -11.21 9.24
N GLY A 557 -14.07 -9.96 8.88
CA GLY A 557 -14.68 -9.34 7.69
C GLY A 557 -13.91 -9.65 6.42
N VAL A 558 -12.79 -8.98 6.20
CA VAL A 558 -11.95 -9.13 4.99
C VAL A 558 -10.96 -10.28 5.14
N GLY A 559 -11.02 -11.24 4.23
CA GLY A 559 -10.10 -12.35 4.04
C GLY A 559 -9.70 -12.54 2.56
N VAL A 560 -9.67 -11.47 1.78
CA VAL A 560 -8.98 -11.38 0.48
C VAL A 560 -7.78 -10.46 0.66
N VAL A 561 -6.62 -10.82 0.09
CA VAL A 561 -5.43 -9.97 0.03
C VAL A 561 -5.16 -9.58 -1.43
N MET A 562 -5.25 -8.27 -1.69
CA MET A 562 -5.02 -7.65 -3.01
C MET A 562 -3.54 -7.28 -3.17
N LEU A 563 -3.09 -7.11 -4.43
CA LEU A 563 -1.67 -6.89 -4.78
C LEU A 563 -1.29 -5.41 -4.96
#